data_AF-A0AA95MTA8-F1
#
_entry.id   AF-A0AA95MTA8-F1
#
_cell.length_a   1.000
_cell.length_b   1.000
_cell.length_c   1.000
_cell.angle_alpha   90.00
_cell.angle_beta   90.00
_cell.angle_gamma   90.00
#
_symmetry.space_group_name_H-M   'P 1'
#
loop_
_entity.id
_entity.type
_entity.pdbx_description
1 polymer ?
#
loop_
_entity_poly.entity_id
_entity_poly.type
_entity_poly.pdbx_seq_one_letter_code
_entity_poly.pdbx_strand_id
1 'polypeptide(L)'
;MEGLKIINLGVRFLLEILVLVILGYWGFRVSQGTFMKIIVGIGAPLLVAVIWGMFGAPKATYVLSGLPFLLLEIVIFGLPVAALFFIEKQSLAYIYGVIVIINIILMKIWHQ
;
A
#
# COMPACT_ATOMS: atom_id res chain seq x y z
N MET A 1 -22.39 -11.08 -8.62
CA MET A 1 -21.80 -9.85 -8.06
C MET A 1 -21.02 -10.15 -6.78
N GLU A 2 -21.58 -10.91 -5.83
CA GLU A 2 -20.90 -11.34 -4.58
C GLU A 2 -19.47 -11.86 -4.79
N GLY A 3 -19.27 -12.79 -5.73
CA GLY A 3 -17.95 -13.38 -5.98
C GLY A 3 -16.89 -12.36 -6.41
N LEU A 4 -17.26 -11.38 -7.25
CA LEU A 4 -16.34 -10.32 -7.68
C LEU A 4 -15.96 -9.39 -6.53
N LYS A 5 -16.90 -9.11 -5.62
CA LYS A 5 -16.66 -8.35 -4.39
C LYS A 5 -15.65 -9.06 -3.49
N ILE A 6 -15.79 -10.37 -3.29
CA ILE A 6 -14.84 -11.18 -2.50
C ILE A 6 -13.46 -11.17 -3.15
N ILE A 7 -13.38 -11.34 -4.48
CA ILE A 7 -12.11 -11.27 -5.21
C ILE A 7 -11.46 -9.90 -5.01
N ASN A 8 -12.21 -8.80 -5.11
CA ASN A 8 -11.68 -7.45 -4.92
C ASN A 8 -11.14 -7.22 -3.51
N LEU A 9 -11.80 -7.78 -2.48
CA LEU A 9 -11.26 -7.78 -1.10
C LEU A 9 -9.99 -8.62 -0.98
N GLY A 10 -9.93 -9.77 -1.65
CA GLY A 10 -8.71 -10.58 -1.72
C GLY A 10 -7.56 -9.82 -2.37
N VAL A 11 -7.82 -9.14 -3.49
CA VAL A 11 -6.86 -8.25 -4.15
C VAL A 11 -6.44 -7.12 -3.22
N ARG A 12 -7.37 -6.49 -2.52
CA ARG A 12 -7.08 -5.44 -1.55
C ARG A 12 -6.09 -5.90 -0.48
N PHE A 13 -6.35 -7.06 0.11
CA PHE A 13 -5.48 -7.66 1.11
C PHE A 13 -4.08 -7.97 0.56
N LEU A 14 -4.00 -8.49 -0.67
CA LEU A 14 -2.72 -8.71 -1.33
C LEU A 14 -1.97 -7.41 -1.58
N LEU A 15 -2.67 -6.33 -1.95
CA LEU A 15 -2.07 -5.00 -2.11
C LEU A 15 -1.51 -4.49 -0.77
N GLU A 16 -2.20 -4.68 0.35
CA GLU A 16 -1.70 -4.30 1.68
C GLU A 16 -0.38 -5.00 2.01
N ILE A 17 -0.26 -6.29 1.71
CA ILE A 17 0.99 -7.04 1.88
C ILE A 17 2.07 -6.50 0.93
N LEU A 18 1.73 -6.27 -0.34
CA LEU A 18 2.66 -5.76 -1.34
C LEU A 18 3.21 -4.38 -0.97
N VAL A 19 2.41 -3.51 -0.35
CA VAL A 19 2.88 -2.21 0.15
C VAL A 19 4.08 -2.42 1.07
N LEU A 20 3.98 -3.32 2.04
CA LEU A 20 5.04 -3.60 3.00
C LEU A 20 6.27 -4.22 2.33
N VAL A 21 6.05 -5.20 1.45
CA VAL A 21 7.13 -5.90 0.74
C VAL A 21 7.92 -4.96 -0.17
N ILE A 22 7.22 -4.14 -0.97
CA ILE A 22 7.84 -3.22 -1.92
C ILE A 22 8.61 -2.13 -1.17
N LEU A 23 8.03 -1.55 -0.11
CA LEU A 23 8.71 -0.52 0.68
C LEU A 23 9.93 -1.07 1.41
N GLY A 24 9.85 -2.30 1.92
CA GLY A 24 10.99 -2.95 2.55
C GLY A 24 12.10 -3.19 1.54
N TYR A 25 11.76 -3.78 0.40
CA TYR A 25 12.70 -4.01 -0.69
C TYR A 25 13.37 -2.71 -1.18
N TRP A 26 12.57 -1.65 -1.38
CA TRP A 26 13.07 -0.33 -1.74
C TRP A 26 14.04 0.23 -0.68
N GLY A 27 13.67 0.17 0.61
CA GLY A 27 14.49 0.66 1.71
C GLY A 27 15.84 -0.06 1.82
N PHE A 28 15.88 -1.37 1.59
CA PHE A 28 17.11 -2.16 1.55
C PHE A 28 17.98 -1.86 0.31
N ARG A 29 17.38 -1.42 -0.81
CA ARG A 29 18.08 -1.12 -2.06
C ARG A 29 18.67 0.29 -2.09
N VAL A 30 17.96 1.30 -1.58
CA VAL A 30 18.39 2.72 -1.63
C VAL A 30 19.40 3.06 -0.53
N SER A 31 19.35 2.37 0.60
CA SER A 31 20.19 2.71 1.76
C SER A 31 21.62 2.18 1.63
N GLN A 32 22.61 3.00 2.01
CA GLN A 32 24.01 2.59 2.12
C GLN A 32 24.39 2.26 3.57
N GLY A 33 25.19 1.21 3.76
CA GLY A 33 25.56 0.71 5.08
C GLY A 33 24.49 -0.15 5.74
N THR A 34 24.93 -1.17 6.50
CA THR A 34 24.05 -2.19 7.09
C THR A 34 23.02 -1.59 8.06
N PHE A 35 23.42 -0.57 8.83
CA PHE A 35 22.55 0.06 9.82
C PHE A 35 21.39 0.84 9.18
N MET A 36 21.66 1.70 8.19
CA MET A 36 20.61 2.45 7.49
C MET A 36 19.68 1.53 6.69
N LYS A 37 20.21 0.44 6.12
CA LYS A 37 19.39 -0.59 5.46
C LYS A 37 18.34 -1.19 6.38
N ILE A 38 18.71 -1.50 7.62
CA ILE A 38 17.78 -2.02 8.62
C ILE A 38 16.75 -0.94 8.99
N ILE A 39 17.20 0.29 9.26
CA ILE A 39 16.30 1.39 9.64
C ILE A 39 15.27 1.67 8.56
N VAL A 40 15.68 1.87 7.31
CA VAL A 40 14.74 2.25 6.24
C VAL A 40 13.99 1.02 5.73
N GLY A 41 14.68 -0.10 5.52
CA GLY A 41 14.10 -1.34 5.00
C GLY A 41 13.10 -2.01 5.94
N ILE A 42 13.18 -1.77 7.25
CA ILE A 42 12.19 -2.28 8.22
C ILE A 42 11.32 -1.14 8.75
N GLY A 43 11.90 0.01 9.06
CA GLY A 43 11.17 1.14 9.63
C GLY A 43 10.13 1.73 8.69
N ALA A 44 10.37 1.80 7.38
CA ALA A 44 9.36 2.30 6.44
C ALA A 44 8.13 1.37 6.35
N PRO A 45 8.27 0.04 6.14
CA PRO A 45 7.15 -0.89 6.26
C PRO A 45 6.43 -0.82 7.61
N LEU A 46 7.17 -0.76 8.71
CA LEU A 46 6.55 -0.71 10.04
C LEU A 46 5.75 0.58 10.26
N LEU A 47 6.28 1.73 9.83
CA LEU A 47 5.54 3.00 9.89
C LEU A 47 4.24 2.91 9.11
N VAL A 48 4.30 2.38 7.89
CA VAL A 48 3.10 2.20 7.05
C VAL A 48 2.12 1.22 7.67
N ALA A 49 2.59 0.09 8.21
CA ALA A 49 1.73 -0.88 8.89
C ALA A 49 1.03 -0.28 10.12
N VAL A 50 1.74 0.53 10.91
CA VAL A 50 1.18 1.20 12.08
C VAL A 50 0.14 2.25 11.66
N ILE A 51 0.46 3.11 10.69
CA ILE A 51 -0.46 4.13 10.17
C ILE A 51 -1.72 3.45 9.60
N TRP A 52 -1.54 2.42 8.77
CA TRP A 52 -2.65 1.66 8.19
C TRP A 52 -3.48 0.97 9.28
N GLY A 53 -2.85 0.32 10.25
CA GLY A 53 -3.52 -0.32 11.38
C GLY A 53 -4.33 0.66 12.25
N MET A 54 -3.85 1.89 12.43
CA MET A 54 -4.52 2.89 13.25
C MET A 54 -5.70 3.58 12.56
N PHE A 55 -5.62 3.78 11.24
CA PHE A 55 -6.54 4.66 10.51
C PHE A 55 -7.27 4.01 9.32
N GLY A 56 -6.65 3.00 8.69
CA GLY A 56 -7.10 2.40 7.44
C GLY A 56 -7.70 0.99 7.57
N ALA A 57 -7.34 0.25 8.62
CA ALA A 57 -7.79 -1.13 8.82
C ALA A 57 -9.28 -1.21 9.19
N PRO A 58 -9.96 -2.34 8.90
CA PRO A 58 -11.37 -2.54 9.27
C PRO A 58 -11.64 -2.42 10.78
N LYS A 59 -10.61 -2.66 11.61
CA LYS A 59 -10.63 -2.52 13.07
C LYS A 59 -9.74 -1.37 13.54
N ALA A 60 -9.56 -0.34 12.71
CA ALA A 60 -8.78 0.84 13.03
C ALA A 60 -9.30 1.52 14.30
N THR A 61 -8.37 1.94 15.16
CA THR A 61 -8.68 2.71 16.38
C THR A 61 -9.37 4.02 16.04
N TYR A 62 -8.92 4.67 14.95
CA TYR A 62 -9.46 5.92 14.45
C TYR A 62 -10.12 5.67 13.10
N VAL A 63 -11.42 5.39 13.13
CA VAL A 63 -12.20 5.13 11.91
C VAL A 63 -12.27 6.41 11.08
N LEU A 64 -11.51 6.46 10.00
CA LEU A 64 -11.63 7.52 8.99
C LEU A 64 -12.74 7.16 8.00
N SER A 65 -13.48 8.17 7.55
CA SER A 65 -14.51 8.02 6.52
C SER A 65 -14.47 9.16 5.52
N GLY A 66 -14.91 8.92 4.29
CA GLY A 66 -14.99 9.95 3.25
C GLY A 66 -13.63 10.39 2.72
N LEU A 67 -13.43 11.70 2.59
CA LEU A 67 -12.22 12.27 1.96
C LEU A 67 -10.91 11.96 2.70
N PRO A 68 -10.83 12.05 4.05
CA PRO A 68 -9.61 11.69 4.78
C PRO A 68 -9.16 10.24 4.55
N PHE A 69 -10.10 9.30 4.51
CA PHE A 69 -9.80 7.90 4.23
C PHE A 69 -9.24 7.72 2.81
N LEU A 70 -9.85 8.38 1.82
CA LEU A 70 -9.35 8.34 0.45
C LEU A 70 -7.92 8.90 0.33
N LEU A 71 -7.63 10.01 1.01
CA LEU A 71 -6.27 10.57 1.01
C LEU A 71 -5.26 9.59 1.63
N LEU A 72 -5.64 8.94 2.73
CA LEU A 72 -4.83 7.89 3.33
C LEU A 72 -4.58 6.74 2.36
N GLU A 73 -5.61 6.23 1.69
CA GLU A 73 -5.47 5.18 0.68
C GLU A 73 -4.51 5.57 -0.44
N ILE A 74 -4.68 6.76 -1.02
CA ILE A 74 -3.83 7.25 -2.12
C ILE A 74 -2.37 7.34 -1.66
N VAL A 75 -2.13 7.84 -0.45
CA VAL A 75 -0.77 7.94 0.10
C VAL A 75 -0.19 6.53 0.32
N ILE A 76 -0.87 5.68 1.08
CA ILE A 76 -0.32 4.37 1.47
C ILE A 76 -0.15 3.44 0.27
N PHE A 77 -1.14 3.34 -0.61
CA PHE A 77 -1.04 2.49 -1.81
C PHE A 77 -0.26 3.15 -2.94
N GLY A 78 -0.06 4.47 -2.93
CA GLY A 78 0.76 5.19 -3.90
C GLY A 78 2.27 5.13 -3.60
N LEU A 79 2.67 5.04 -2.33
CA LEU A 79 4.07 4.96 -1.91
C LEU A 79 4.86 3.84 -2.65
N PRO A 80 4.35 2.60 -2.80
CA PRO A 80 5.03 1.56 -3.56
C PRO A 80 5.25 1.90 -5.03
N VAL A 81 4.36 2.67 -5.67
CA VAL A 81 4.55 3.12 -7.06
C VAL A 81 5.80 3.99 -7.14
N ALA A 82 5.90 5.00 -6.27
CA ALA A 82 7.06 5.88 -6.20
C ALA A 82 8.34 5.09 -5.89
N ALA A 83 8.27 4.18 -4.90
CA ALA A 83 9.37 3.31 -4.52
C ALA A 83 9.90 2.49 -5.71
N LEU A 84 9.02 1.86 -6.49
CA LEU A 84 9.40 1.08 -7.68
C LEU A 84 10.03 1.94 -8.78
N PHE A 85 9.59 3.18 -8.98
CA PHE A 85 10.24 4.12 -9.90
C PHE A 85 11.67 4.45 -9.46
N PHE A 86 11.90 4.68 -8.17
CA PHE A 86 13.23 5.00 -7.64
C PHE A 86 14.24 3.87 -7.77
N ILE A 87 13.79 2.61 -7.88
CA ILE A 87 14.67 1.45 -8.11
C ILE A 87 14.62 0.95 -9.57
N GLU A 88 14.17 1.81 -10.49
CA GLU A 88 14.13 1.57 -11.94
C GLU A 88 13.27 0.35 -12.36
N LYS A 89 12.27 0.00 -11.55
CA LYS A 89 11.31 -1.08 -11.83
C LYS A 89 9.99 -0.55 -12.38
N GLN A 90 10.09 0.26 -13.45
CA GLN A 90 8.96 0.98 -14.04
C GLN A 90 7.80 0.06 -14.45
N SER A 91 8.09 -1.08 -15.10
CA SER A 91 7.06 -2.04 -15.51
C SER A 91 6.23 -2.54 -14.33
N LEU A 92 6.88 -2.86 -13.20
CA LEU A 92 6.19 -3.26 -11.98
C LEU A 92 5.40 -2.10 -11.36
N ALA A 93 5.95 -0.89 -11.41
CA ALA A 93 5.27 0.31 -10.89
C ALA A 93 3.94 0.55 -11.62
N TYR A 94 3.94 0.44 -12.96
CA TYR A 94 2.72 0.58 -13.75
C TYR A 94 1.72 -0.53 -13.49
N ILE A 95 2.16 -1.81 -13.46
CA ILE A 95 1.27 -2.95 -13.19
C ILE A 95 0.61 -2.78 -11.81
N TYR A 96 1.41 -2.56 -10.78
CA TYR A 96 0.91 -2.37 -9.42
C TYR A 96 -0.01 -1.15 -9.32
N GLY A 97 0.37 -0.01 -9.91
CA GLY A 97 -0.42 1.22 -9.91
C GLY A 97 -1.78 1.06 -10.58
N VAL A 98 -1.85 0.39 -11.74
CA VAL A 98 -3.12 0.11 -12.43
C VAL A 98 -4.02 -0.78 -11.56
N ILE A 99 -3.46 -1.81 -10.92
CA ILE A 99 -4.22 -2.69 -10.03
C ILE A 99 -4.78 -1.90 -8.83
N VAL A 100 -3.99 -1.00 -8.23
CA VAL A 100 -4.43 -0.13 -7.14
C VAL A 100 -5.58 0.78 -7.58
N ILE A 101 -5.47 1.42 -8.75
CA ILE A 101 -6.52 2.31 -9.27
C ILE A 101 -7.82 1.55 -9.47
N ILE A 102 -7.76 0.39 -10.14
CA ILE A 102 -8.94 -0.47 -10.36
C ILE A 102 -9.55 -0.87 -9.02
N ASN A 103 -8.72 -1.33 -8.08
CA ASN A 103 -9.19 -1.75 -6.76
C ASN A 103 -9.89 -0.61 -6.00
N ILE A 104 -9.30 0.58 -5.91
CA ILE A 104 -9.89 1.73 -5.21
C ILE A 104 -11.24 2.12 -5.86
N ILE A 105 -11.32 2.14 -7.19
CA ILE A 105 -12.57 2.43 -7.90
C ILE A 105 -13.64 1.40 -7.55
N LEU A 106 -13.30 0.10 -7.60
CA LEU A 106 -14.24 -0.97 -7.27
C LEU A 106 -14.67 -0.94 -5.81
N MET A 107 -13.75 -0.67 -4.87
CA MET A 107 -14.08 -0.50 -3.43
C MET A 107 -15.13 0.60 -3.24
N LYS A 108 -14.95 1.75 -3.91
CA LYS A 108 -15.89 2.89 -3.83
C LYS A 108 -17.25 2.59 -4.47
N ILE A 109 -17.27 2.01 -5.67
CA ILE A 109 -18.52 1.71 -6.39
C ILE A 109 -19.34 0.64 -5.66
N TRP A 110 -18.67 -0.35 -5.07
CA TRP A 110 -19.33 -1.46 -4.39
C TRP A 110 -19.54 -1.26 -2.89
N HIS A 111 -19.12 -0.10 -2.36
CA HIS A 111 -19.18 0.26 -0.94
C HIS A 111 -18.56 -0.81 -0.04
N GLN A 112 -17.36 -1.24 -0.41
CA GLN A 112 -16.51 -2.17 0.35
C GLN A 112 -15.45 -1.39 1.12
#